data_AF-A0A1A2UF93-F1
#
_entry.id   AF-A0A1A2UF93-F1
#
_cell.length_a   1.000
_cell.length_b   1.000
_cell.length_c   1.000
_cell.angle_alpha   90.00
_cell.angle_beta   90.00
_cell.angle_gamma   90.00
#
_symmetry.space_group_name_H-M   'P 1'
#
loop_
_entity.id
_entity.type
_entity.pdbx_description
1 polymer ?
#
loop_
_entity_poly.entity_id
_entity_poly.type
_entity_poly.pdbx_seq_one_letter_code
_entity_poly.pdbx_strand_id
1 'polypeptide(L)'
;MRIEYLARGADNTLICVTTTTDLYSARFFIGTMPGPLREVPIAPTDHSIMRLRDGGTTIILTAEGEFNVPSPLLNAAWMSDVRFGAKRFDLIDRSRTTVELTDGGLLLDGVPADT
;
A
#
# COMPACT_ATOMS: atom_id res chain seq x y z
N MET A 1 -2.99 13.39 -5.31
CA MET A 1 -2.27 12.32 -4.61
C MET A 1 -1.81 11.30 -5.64
N ARG A 2 -0.61 10.74 -5.47
CA ARG A 2 -0.09 9.66 -6.31
C ARG A 2 -0.19 8.34 -5.54
N ILE A 3 -0.62 7.27 -6.20
CA ILE A 3 -0.55 5.93 -5.62
C ILE A 3 0.89 5.42 -5.73
N GLU A 4 1.48 5.02 -4.60
CA GLU A 4 2.81 4.41 -4.52
C GLU A 4 2.77 2.89 -4.49
N TYR A 5 1.76 2.33 -3.83
CA TYR A 5 1.51 0.90 -3.75
C TYR A 5 0.01 0.66 -3.73
N LEU A 6 -0.41 -0.35 -4.46
CA LEU A 6 -1.78 -0.85 -4.42
C LEU A 6 -1.67 -2.37 -4.37
N ALA A 7 -2.22 -2.97 -3.31
CA ALA A 7 -2.08 -4.38 -3.05
C ALA A 7 -3.43 -4.99 -2.66
N ARG A 8 -3.66 -6.25 -3.04
CA ARG A 8 -4.88 -7.01 -2.74
C ARG A 8 -4.53 -8.31 -2.03
N GLY A 9 -5.23 -8.59 -0.93
CA GLY A 9 -5.17 -9.87 -0.24
C GLY A 9 -6.21 -10.84 -0.80
N ALA A 10 -6.03 -12.14 -0.54
CA ALA A 10 -6.96 -13.18 -0.98
C ALA A 10 -8.38 -13.05 -0.40
N ASP A 11 -8.54 -12.30 0.69
CA ASP A 11 -9.84 -11.96 1.29
C ASP A 11 -10.47 -10.68 0.71
N ASN A 12 -9.96 -10.21 -0.44
CA ASN A 12 -10.33 -8.94 -1.09
C ASN A 12 -10.01 -7.67 -0.28
N THR A 13 -9.23 -7.78 0.80
CA THR A 13 -8.68 -6.60 1.47
C THR A 13 -7.74 -5.86 0.54
N LEU A 14 -7.93 -4.55 0.40
CA LEU A 14 -7.05 -3.66 -0.32
C LEU A 14 -6.18 -2.87 0.64
N ILE A 15 -4.91 -2.72 0.28
CA ILE A 15 -3.99 -1.74 0.86
C ILE A 15 -3.64 -0.74 -0.23
N CYS A 16 -3.81 0.55 0.06
CA CYS A 16 -3.38 1.63 -0.80
C CYS A 16 -2.43 2.54 -0.04
N VAL A 17 -1.23 2.72 -0.57
CA VAL A 17 -0.26 3.70 -0.08
C VAL A 17 -0.19 4.81 -1.09
N THR A 18 -0.37 6.04 -0.63
CA THR A 18 -0.34 7.24 -1.48
C THR A 18 0.66 8.24 -0.96
N THR A 19 1.12 9.14 -1.82
CA THR A 19 1.97 10.29 -1.47
C THR A 19 1.40 11.57 -2.07
N THR A 20 1.68 12.72 -1.44
CA THR A 20 1.37 14.03 -2.03
C THR A 20 2.56 14.62 -2.77
N THR A 21 3.77 14.43 -2.25
CA THR A 21 5.02 15.04 -2.73
C THR A 21 6.13 14.00 -2.79
N ASP A 22 6.38 13.34 -1.67
CA ASP A 22 7.43 12.34 -1.49
C ASP A 22 6.97 11.26 -0.52
N LEU A 23 7.85 10.32 -0.18
CA LEU A 23 7.53 9.23 0.73
C LEU A 23 7.32 9.71 2.18
N TYR A 24 7.89 10.84 2.58
CA TYR A 24 7.64 11.39 3.91
C TYR A 24 6.20 11.88 4.04
N SER A 25 5.53 12.22 2.94
CA SER A 25 4.09 12.51 2.92
C SER A 25 3.21 11.29 2.62
N ALA A 26 3.73 10.08 2.83
CA ALA A 26 2.94 8.90 2.57
C ALA A 26 1.78 8.74 3.56
N ARG A 27 0.68 8.22 3.04
CA ARG A 27 -0.51 7.85 3.81
C ARG A 27 -0.87 6.42 3.46
N PHE A 28 -1.28 5.67 4.48
CA PHE A 28 -1.58 4.24 4.38
C PHE A 28 -3.08 4.03 4.60
N PHE A 29 -3.73 3.32 3.69
CA PHE A 29 -5.15 3.04 3.75
C PHE A 29 -5.43 1.55 3.59
N ILE A 30 -6.42 1.03 4.32
CA ILE A 30 -6.85 -0.36 4.26
C ILE A 30 -8.38 -0.48 4.25
N GLY A 31 -8.93 -1.44 3.51
CA GLY A 31 -10.37 -1.68 3.47
C GLY A 31 -10.78 -2.67 2.40
N THR A 32 -12.07 -2.71 2.07
CA THR A 32 -12.64 -3.57 1.02
C THR A 32 -13.56 -2.77 0.13
N MET A 33 -13.53 -3.02 -1.19
CA MET A 33 -14.47 -2.40 -2.14
C MET A 33 -15.90 -2.93 -1.93
N PRO A 34 -16.94 -2.14 -2.29
CA PRO A 34 -16.89 -0.80 -2.87
C PRO A 34 -16.80 0.34 -1.83
N GLY A 35 -16.51 0.05 -0.57
CA GLY A 35 -16.42 1.06 0.49
C GLY A 35 -15.13 1.87 0.45
N PRO A 36 -15.10 3.05 1.11
CA PRO A 36 -13.86 3.80 1.30
C PRO A 36 -12.88 3.01 2.17
N LEU A 37 -11.59 3.10 1.83
CA LEU A 37 -10.52 2.55 2.64
C LEU A 37 -10.25 3.50 3.81
N ARG A 38 -10.14 2.93 5.01
CA ARG A 38 -9.82 3.67 6.23
C ARG A 38 -8.32 3.96 6.28
N GLU A 39 -7.96 5.15 6.72
CA GLU A 39 -6.56 5.48 6.99
C GLU A 39 -6.04 4.75 8.25
N VAL A 40 -4.85 4.18 8.14
CA VAL A 40 -4.09 3.64 9.26
C VAL A 40 -2.85 4.51 9.45
N PRO A 41 -2.64 5.11 10.63
CA PRO A 41 -1.46 5.91 10.89
C PRO A 41 -0.16 5.11 10.72
N ILE A 42 0.83 5.71 10.04
CA ILE A 42 2.21 5.22 9.98
C ILE A 42 2.89 5.53 11.32
N ALA A 43 3.62 4.55 11.89
CA ALA A 43 4.15 4.59 13.25
C ALA A 43 5.66 4.24 13.32
N PRO A 44 6.49 4.97 14.09
CA PRO A 44 6.16 6.20 14.79
C PRO A 44 5.85 7.34 13.79
N THR A 45 5.23 8.41 14.29
CA THR A 45 4.91 9.61 13.50
C THR A 45 6.15 10.37 13.01
N ASP A 46 7.36 9.83 13.21
CA ASP A 46 8.64 10.32 12.72
C ASP A 46 8.97 9.86 11.30
N HIS A 47 7.97 9.39 10.55
CA HIS A 47 8.10 8.95 9.16
C HIS A 47 8.92 7.65 9.01
N SER A 48 8.55 6.60 9.74
CA SER A 48 9.18 5.27 9.71
C SER A 48 8.99 4.46 8.42
N ILE A 49 8.95 5.13 7.27
CA ILE A 49 9.11 4.44 5.99
C ILE A 49 10.60 4.14 5.84
N MET A 50 10.95 2.93 6.20
CA MET A 50 12.31 2.45 6.07
C MET A 50 12.46 1.83 4.68
N ARG A 51 13.27 2.49 3.83
CA ARG A 51 13.86 1.82 2.68
C ARG A 51 15.19 1.24 3.11
N LEU A 52 15.28 -0.09 3.10
CA LEU A 52 16.54 -0.75 3.42
C LEU A 52 17.59 -0.39 2.34
N ARG A 53 18.78 0.03 2.80
CA ARG A 53 19.88 0.55 1.96
C ARG A 53 20.47 -0.50 1.01
N ASP A 54 20.19 -1.77 1.25
CA ASP A 54 20.55 -2.92 0.40
C ASP A 54 19.66 -3.04 -0.85
N GLY A 55 18.79 -2.07 -1.09
CA GLY A 55 18.34 -1.77 -2.44
C GLY A 55 17.07 -2.48 -2.86
N GLY A 56 16.25 -3.01 -1.94
CA GLY A 56 14.95 -3.42 -2.43
C GLY A 56 13.89 -3.99 -1.52
N THR A 57 13.72 -3.55 -0.28
CA THR A 57 12.42 -3.71 0.39
C THR A 57 12.02 -2.38 1.01
N THR A 58 10.79 -1.95 0.73
CA THR A 58 10.14 -0.85 1.44
C THR A 58 9.38 -1.46 2.61
N ILE A 59 9.70 -1.01 3.82
CA ILE A 59 8.99 -1.37 5.04
C ILE A 59 8.22 -0.13 5.51
N ILE A 60 6.91 -0.28 5.68
CA ILE A 60 6.04 0.75 6.25
C ILE A 60 5.47 0.22 7.56
N LEU A 61 5.90 0.81 8.66
CA LEU A 61 5.38 0.48 9.98
C LEU A 61 4.10 1.30 10.22
N THR A 62 3.04 0.62 10.63
CA THR A 62 1.75 1.25 10.95
C THR A 62 1.32 0.90 12.37
N ALA A 63 0.32 1.59 12.89
CA ALA A 63 -0.27 1.26 14.19
C ALA A 63 -0.88 -0.16 14.25
N GLU A 64 -1.17 -0.79 13.10
CA GLU A 64 -1.81 -2.11 13.02
C GLU A 64 -0.86 -3.23 12.58
N GLY A 65 0.37 -2.90 12.18
CA GLY A 65 1.36 -3.87 11.73
C GLY A 65 2.34 -3.32 10.70
N GLU A 66 3.18 -4.22 10.21
CA GLU A 66 4.25 -3.91 9.26
C GLU A 66 3.83 -4.29 7.83
N PHE A 67 3.92 -3.36 6.91
CA PHE A 67 3.72 -3.58 5.48
C PHE A 67 5.06 -3.68 4.76
N ASN A 68 5.34 -4.86 4.22
CA ASN A 68 6.55 -5.20 3.51
C ASN A 68 6.27 -5.24 2.01
N VAL A 69 7.00 -4.43 1.24
CA VAL A 69 6.92 -4.42 -0.22
C VAL A 69 8.30 -4.61 -0.82
N PRO A 70 8.58 -5.77 -1.44
CA PRO A 70 9.77 -5.97 -2.23
C PRO A 70 9.84 -4.96 -3.38
N SER A 71 11.01 -4.40 -3.61
CA SER A 71 11.30 -3.50 -4.70
C SER A 71 11.27 -4.27 -6.01
N PRO A 72 10.66 -3.72 -7.06
CA PRO A 72 10.69 -4.32 -8.39
C PRO A 72 12.12 -4.40 -8.98
N LEU A 73 13.11 -3.71 -8.39
CA LEU A 73 14.52 -3.80 -8.80
C LEU A 73 15.19 -5.10 -8.33
N LEU A 74 14.68 -5.73 -7.27
CA LEU A 74 15.11 -7.05 -6.83
C LEU A 74 14.22 -8.07 -7.53
N ASN A 75 14.70 -8.64 -8.63
CA ASN A 75 14.24 -9.89 -9.26
C ASN A 75 12.72 -10.15 -9.21
N ALA A 76 12.04 -10.23 -10.36
CA ALA A 76 10.59 -10.49 -10.45
C ALA A 76 10.08 -11.66 -9.57
N ALA A 77 10.91 -12.67 -9.29
CA ALA A 77 10.57 -13.76 -8.36
C ALA A 77 10.25 -13.30 -6.91
N TRP A 78 10.81 -12.16 -6.49
CA TRP A 78 10.71 -11.61 -5.14
C TRP A 78 9.59 -10.57 -5.03
N MET A 79 9.02 -10.10 -6.16
CA MET A 79 7.82 -9.24 -6.18
C MET A 79 6.59 -9.89 -5.55
N SER A 80 6.65 -11.20 -5.27
CA SER A 80 5.54 -12.00 -4.79
C SER A 80 5.36 -12.01 -3.28
N ASP A 81 6.32 -11.49 -2.49
CA ASP A 81 6.26 -11.55 -1.01
C ASP A 81 5.79 -10.25 -0.35
N VAL A 82 4.72 -9.66 -0.89
CA VAL A 82 4.11 -8.48 -0.29
C VAL A 82 3.28 -8.92 0.91
N ARG A 83 3.52 -8.32 2.09
CA ARG A 83 2.88 -8.73 3.33
C ARG A 83 2.41 -7.56 4.18
N PHE A 84 1.30 -7.74 4.88
CA PHE A 84 0.90 -6.86 5.99
C PHE A 84 0.67 -7.70 7.24
N GLY A 85 1.54 -7.52 8.24
CA GLY A 85 1.66 -8.47 9.34
C GLY A 85 1.92 -9.89 8.80
N ALA A 86 1.10 -10.86 9.21
CA ALA A 86 1.19 -12.25 8.74
C ALA A 86 0.46 -12.52 7.41
N LYS A 87 -0.32 -11.55 6.89
CA LYS A 87 -1.14 -11.75 5.68
C LYS A 87 -0.34 -11.44 4.41
N ARG A 88 -0.54 -12.26 3.38
CA ARG A 88 0.04 -12.06 2.04
C ARG A 88 -0.90 -11.25 1.15
N PHE A 89 -0.30 -10.42 0.31
CA PHE A 89 -0.96 -9.61 -0.69
C PHE A 89 -0.23 -9.74 -2.03
N ASP A 90 -0.92 -9.37 -3.11
CA ASP A 90 -0.35 -9.21 -4.44
C ASP A 90 -0.40 -7.73 -4.82
N LEU A 91 0.67 -7.21 -5.44
CA LEU A 91 0.64 -5.87 -6.03
C LEU A 91 -0.24 -5.90 -7.28
N ILE A 92 -1.19 -4.98 -7.34
CA ILE A 92 -2.08 -4.84 -8.49
C ILE A 92 -1.69 -3.62 -9.34
N ASP A 93 -1.92 -3.71 -10.65
CA ASP A 93 -1.66 -2.60 -11.54
C ASP A 93 -2.58 -1.42 -11.19
N ARG A 94 -1.95 -0.29 -10.87
CA ARG A 94 -2.58 0.96 -10.47
C ARG A 94 -2.69 1.96 -11.62
N SER A 95 -2.24 1.62 -12.82
CA SER A 95 -2.13 2.54 -13.96
C SER A 95 -3.46 3.19 -14.37
N ARG A 96 -4.56 2.52 -14.08
CA ARG A 96 -5.94 2.98 -14.35
C ARG A 96 -6.73 3.32 -13.10
N THR A 97 -6.13 3.17 -11.92
CA THR A 97 -6.80 3.44 -10.64
C THR A 97 -6.66 4.90 -10.26
N THR A 98 -7.78 5.54 -9.96
CA THR A 98 -7.82 6.90 -9.41
C THR A 98 -8.19 6.85 -7.94
N VAL A 99 -7.81 7.90 -7.20
CA VAL A 99 -8.10 8.02 -5.77
C VAL A 99 -8.71 9.35 -5.45
N GLU A 100 -9.71 9.33 -4.57
CA GLU A 100 -10.32 10.52 -3.98
C GLU A 100 -10.30 10.39 -2.46
N LEU A 101 -9.75 11.39 -1.78
CA LEU A 101 -9.80 11.45 -0.34
C LEU A 101 -11.09 12.17 0.07
N THR A 102 -11.89 11.50 0.88
CA THR A 102 -13.15 12.02 1.45
C THR A 102 -13.09 11.99 2.97
N ASP A 103 -14.10 12.57 3.62
CA ASP A 103 -14.27 12.48 5.08
C ASP A 103 -14.44 11.03 5.56
N GLY A 104 -14.94 10.13 4.69
CA GLY A 104 -15.11 8.70 4.97
C GLY A 104 -13.87 7.84 4.74
N GLY A 105 -12.77 8.41 4.22
CA GLY A 105 -11.56 7.70 3.84
C GLY A 105 -11.22 7.83 2.35
N LEU A 106 -10.39 6.92 1.86
CA LEU A 106 -9.92 6.91 0.47
C LEU A 106 -10.86 6.08 -0.41
N LEU A 107 -11.54 6.72 -1.35
CA LEU A 107 -12.26 6.04 -2.42
C LEU A 107 -11.28 5.67 -3.54
N LEU A 108 -11.45 4.46 -4.07
CA LEU A 108 -10.72 3.98 -5.24
C LEU A 108 -11.71 3.75 -6.38
N ASP A 109 -11.35 4.18 -7.58
CA ASP A 109 -12.09 3.87 -8.80
C ASP A 109 -11.15 3.24 -9.84
N GLY A 110 -11.68 2.38 -10.70
CA GLY A 110 -10.89 1.68 -11.73
C GLY A 110 -9.90 0.65 -11.16
N VAL A 111 -10.19 0.05 -10.00
CA VAL A 111 -9.38 -1.05 -9.45
C VAL A 111 -9.59 -2.31 -10.32
N PRO A 112 -8.53 -2.96 -10.82
CA PRO A 112 -8.67 -4.18 -11.62
C PRO A 112 -9.46 -5.27 -10.88
N ALA A 113 -10.36 -5.97 -11.57
CA ALA A 113 -10.98 -7.19 -11.04
C ALA A 113 -9.95 -8.32 -10.92
N ASP A 114 -10.22 -9.32 -10.08
CA ASP A 114 -9.43 -10.55 -10.09
C ASP A 114 -9.49 -11.17 -11.49
N THR A 115 -8.33 -11.64 -11.98
CA THR A 115 -8.22 -12.36 -13.25
C THR A 115 -8.26 -13.86 -13.01
#